data_AF-I1BRU6-F1
#
_entry.id   AF-I1BRU6-F1
#
_cell.length_a   1.000
_cell.length_b   1.000
_cell.length_c   1.000
_cell.angle_alpha   90.00
_cell.angle_beta   90.00
_cell.angle_gamma   90.00
#
_symmetry.space_group_name_H-M   'P 1'
#
loop_
_entity.id
_entity.type
_entity.pdbx_description
1 polymer ?
#
loop_
_entity_poly.entity_id
_entity_poly.type
_entity_poly.pdbx_seq_one_letter_code
_entity_poly.pdbx_strand_id
1 'polypeptide(L)'
;MSLYHLTLTIAKTVYFDRPLPKDVSTARERNKLVYDVAFKSLCLDWSKRHAISSSSKQHASTPEWDYNNDENLQYNHWTFGDLNLLIRNQSDGDVFNVADKKASLVSKLEYQIIEGREESTTGAERAMNWLRSYIGGHSMLIEGRIDVVNNRLIRVVKKQMLDIMGDHWRPIEESEMLRHTFSHLHR
;
A
#
# COMPACT_ATOMS: atom_id res chain seq x y z
N MET A 1 -37.93 -39.17 7.53
CA MET A 1 -36.57 -39.47 7.06
C MET A 1 -35.88 -38.13 6.83
N SER A 2 -34.90 -37.84 7.68
CA SER A 2 -33.90 -36.74 7.68
C SER A 2 -34.32 -35.29 7.42
N LEU A 3 -34.32 -34.51 8.50
CA LEU A 3 -34.20 -33.05 8.55
C LEU A 3 -32.75 -32.72 8.95
N TYR A 4 -32.11 -31.88 8.14
CA TYR A 4 -30.95 -31.00 8.38
C TYR A 4 -29.71 -31.49 9.15
N HIS A 5 -28.57 -31.41 8.48
CA HIS A 5 -27.38 -30.74 9.03
C HIS A 5 -26.53 -30.18 7.88
N LEU A 6 -26.87 -28.97 7.41
CA LEU A 6 -25.86 -28.11 6.82
C LEU A 6 -25.01 -27.62 7.99
N THR A 7 -23.91 -28.34 8.27
CA THR A 7 -22.85 -27.84 9.12
C THR A 7 -22.21 -26.66 8.39
N LEU A 8 -22.68 -25.45 8.69
CA LEU A 8 -21.89 -24.24 8.47
C LEU A 8 -20.65 -24.39 9.37
N THR A 9 -19.58 -24.92 8.80
CA THR A 9 -18.26 -24.86 9.41
C THR A 9 -17.95 -23.38 9.58
N ILE A 10 -17.98 -22.87 10.82
CA ILE A 10 -17.58 -21.51 11.12
C ILE A 10 -16.10 -21.41 10.75
N ALA A 11 -15.81 -20.84 9.58
CA ALA A 11 -14.44 -20.62 9.16
C ALA A 11 -13.78 -19.68 10.18
N LYS A 12 -12.64 -20.08 10.74
CA LYS A 12 -11.86 -19.28 11.68
C LYS A 12 -11.23 -18.11 10.91
N THR A 13 -11.95 -17.00 10.78
CA THR A 13 -11.41 -15.79 10.14
C THR A 13 -10.50 -15.05 11.10
N VAL A 14 -9.24 -14.86 10.72
CA VAL A 14 -8.28 -14.03 11.46
C VAL A 14 -8.28 -12.64 10.87
N TYR A 15 -8.51 -11.63 11.70
CA TYR A 15 -8.48 -10.22 11.30
C TYR A 15 -7.15 -9.58 11.70
N PHE A 16 -6.46 -8.99 10.73
CA PHE A 16 -5.28 -8.16 10.97
C PHE A 16 -5.70 -6.70 10.97
N ASP A 17 -5.71 -6.08 12.15
CA ASP A 17 -5.87 -4.64 12.27
C ASP A 17 -4.52 -3.92 12.16
N ARG A 18 -4.55 -2.61 11.92
CA ARG A 18 -3.34 -1.78 11.88
C ARG A 18 -2.60 -1.89 13.22
N PRO A 19 -1.26 -2.04 13.20
CA PRO A 19 -0.50 -2.00 14.44
C PRO A 19 -0.74 -0.67 15.16
N LEU A 20 -0.78 -0.71 16.49
CA LEU A 20 -0.87 0.51 17.29
C LEU A 20 0.29 1.45 16.93
N PRO A 21 0.04 2.77 16.89
CA PRO A 21 1.12 3.74 16.69
C PRO A 21 2.24 3.50 17.71
N LYS A 22 3.50 3.62 17.27
CA LYS A 22 4.62 3.57 18.20
C LYS A 22 4.56 4.77 19.14
N ASP A 23 4.77 4.55 20.44
CA ASP A 23 4.81 5.62 21.46
C ASP A 23 5.92 6.65 21.21
N VAL A 24 7.04 6.20 20.60
CA VAL A 24 8.18 7.05 20.28
C VAL A 24 8.50 6.92 18.79
N SER A 25 8.45 8.05 18.08
CA SER A 25 8.94 8.18 16.71
C SER A 25 10.32 8.82 16.69
N THR A 26 11.18 8.35 15.81
CA THR A 26 12.44 9.03 15.48
C THR A 26 12.18 10.29 14.66
N ALA A 27 13.13 11.24 14.66
CA ALA A 27 13.03 12.42 13.79
C ALA A 27 12.90 12.04 12.30
N ARG A 28 13.58 10.97 11.90
CA ARG A 28 13.51 10.43 10.54
C ARG A 28 12.12 9.89 10.20
N GLU A 29 11.49 9.14 11.10
CA GLU A 29 10.11 8.64 10.91
C GLU A 29 9.11 9.81 10.83
N ARG A 30 9.26 10.85 11.65
CA ARG A 30 8.41 12.05 11.56
C ARG A 30 8.58 12.77 10.23
N ASN A 31 9.82 13.00 9.81
CA ASN A 31 10.11 13.61 8.52
C ASN A 31 9.53 12.79 7.38
N LYS A 32 9.60 11.45 7.47
CA LYS A 32 9.06 10.56 6.45
C LYS A 32 7.56 10.77 6.26
N LEU A 33 6.81 10.88 7.36
CA LEU A 33 5.37 11.16 7.31
C LEU A 33 5.07 12.50 6.64
N VAL A 34 5.78 13.56 7.04
CA VAL A 34 5.60 14.91 6.47
C VAL A 34 5.89 14.93 4.98
N TYR A 35 7.03 14.37 4.58
CA TYR A 35 7.43 14.37 3.17
C TYR A 35 6.64 13.40 2.30
N ASP A 36 6.12 12.30 2.84
CA ASP A 36 5.16 11.46 2.11
C ASP A 36 3.90 12.23 1.77
N VAL A 37 3.35 12.98 2.75
CA VAL A 37 2.16 13.82 2.51
C VAL A 37 2.49 14.95 1.54
N ALA A 38 3.61 15.63 1.71
CA ALA A 38 4.03 16.71 0.82
C ALA A 38 4.24 16.22 -0.62
N PHE A 39 4.93 15.09 -0.79
CA PHE A 39 5.16 14.50 -2.11
C PHE A 39 3.87 14.05 -2.79
N LYS A 40 2.99 13.37 -2.06
CA LYS A 40 1.64 13.04 -2.54
C LYS A 40 0.90 14.30 -2.97
N SER A 41 1.01 15.36 -2.17
CA SER A 41 0.30 16.59 -2.46
C SER A 41 0.76 17.28 -3.75
N LEU A 42 2.05 17.14 -4.07
CA LEU A 42 2.66 17.68 -5.28
C LEU A 42 2.27 16.88 -6.54
N CYS A 43 2.10 15.57 -6.40
CA CYS A 43 1.87 14.67 -7.54
C CYS A 43 0.38 14.45 -7.86
N LEU A 44 -0.52 14.65 -6.91
CA LEU A 44 -1.94 14.36 -7.06
C LEU A 44 -2.74 15.62 -7.44
N ASP A 45 -3.69 15.44 -8.36
CA ASP A 45 -4.69 16.46 -8.66
C ASP A 45 -5.80 16.42 -7.59
N TRP A 46 -5.63 17.23 -6.54
CA TRP A 46 -6.59 17.29 -5.43
C TRP A 46 -7.98 17.75 -5.83
N SER A 47 -8.12 18.45 -6.95
CA SER A 47 -9.44 18.88 -7.44
C SER A 47 -10.27 17.68 -7.90
N LYS A 48 -9.61 16.58 -8.29
CA LYS A 48 -10.22 15.32 -8.73
C LYS A 48 -10.13 14.21 -7.69
N ARG A 49 -9.86 14.55 -6.42
CA ARG A 49 -9.79 13.54 -5.37
C ARG A 49 -11.18 12.94 -5.11
N HIS A 50 -11.26 11.62 -5.02
CA HIS A 50 -12.42 10.96 -4.42
C HIS A 50 -12.39 11.17 -2.91
N ALA A 51 -13.55 11.40 -2.28
CA ALA A 51 -13.62 11.49 -0.85
C ALA A 51 -13.25 10.13 -0.23
N ILE A 52 -12.57 10.16 0.91
CA ILE A 52 -12.42 8.96 1.74
C ILE A 52 -13.66 8.93 2.61
N SER A 53 -14.61 8.03 2.31
CA SER A 53 -15.72 7.78 3.21
C SER A 53 -15.14 7.34 4.55
N SER A 54 -15.25 8.22 5.53
CA SER A 54 -15.08 7.86 6.92
C SER A 54 -16.43 7.33 7.33
N SER A 55 -16.50 6.05 7.68
CA SER A 55 -17.69 5.38 8.20
C SER A 55 -18.19 5.96 9.54
N SER A 56 -17.88 7.21 9.86
CA SER A 56 -18.20 7.90 11.11
C SER A 56 -19.10 9.15 10.96
N LYS A 57 -19.62 9.46 9.77
CA LYS A 57 -20.69 10.47 9.67
C LYS A 57 -22.07 9.82 9.65
N GLN A 58 -22.66 9.80 10.85
CA GLN A 58 -24.10 9.57 11.04
C GLN A 58 -24.91 10.52 10.16
N HIS A 59 -25.95 9.93 9.57
CA HIS A 59 -27.06 10.53 8.84
C HIS A 59 -27.29 12.04 9.07
N ALA A 60 -26.96 12.84 8.06
CA ALA A 60 -27.70 14.06 7.76
C ALA A 60 -28.47 13.79 6.46
N SER A 61 -29.79 13.87 6.54
CA SER A 61 -30.76 13.58 5.50
C SER A 61 -30.64 14.52 4.28
N THR A 62 -30.70 13.92 3.08
CA THR A 62 -30.80 14.47 1.69
C THR A 62 -29.54 14.97 0.97
N PRO A 63 -29.47 14.90 -0.38
CA PRO A 63 -30.13 14.00 -1.35
C PRO A 63 -29.15 12.95 -1.91
N GLU A 64 -29.66 11.75 -2.22
CA GLU A 64 -29.03 10.69 -3.04
C GLU A 64 -27.49 10.63 -3.03
N TRP A 65 -26.92 10.10 -1.95
CA TRP A 65 -25.50 9.79 -1.89
C TRP A 65 -25.23 8.57 -2.78
N ASP A 66 -24.58 8.79 -3.93
CA ASP A 66 -24.09 7.74 -4.81
C ASP A 66 -22.94 7.00 -4.12
N TYR A 67 -23.25 5.87 -3.49
CA TYR A 67 -22.28 4.96 -2.88
C TYR A 67 -21.22 4.46 -3.85
N ASN A 68 -21.37 4.64 -5.18
CA ASN A 68 -20.34 4.25 -6.16
C ASN A 68 -19.24 5.32 -6.36
N ASN A 69 -19.39 6.53 -5.81
CA ASN A 69 -18.43 7.63 -6.01
C ASN A 69 -17.36 7.75 -4.91
N ASP A 70 -17.59 7.09 -3.77
CA ASP A 70 -16.54 6.67 -2.86
C ASP A 70 -16.07 5.32 -3.41
N GLU A 71 -14.84 5.15 -3.87
CA GLU A 71 -13.82 4.57 -3.02
C GLU A 71 -12.54 4.46 -3.86
N ASN A 72 -11.47 5.17 -3.47
CA ASN A 72 -10.11 4.78 -3.87
C ASN A 72 -9.66 3.50 -3.11
N LEU A 73 -10.60 2.75 -2.53
CA LEU A 73 -10.39 1.48 -1.85
C LEU A 73 -10.62 0.36 -2.86
N GLN A 74 -9.71 -0.59 -2.85
CA GLN A 74 -9.75 -1.79 -3.66
C GLN A 74 -9.75 -3.00 -2.73
N TYR A 75 -10.54 -4.01 -3.11
CA TYR A 75 -10.57 -5.28 -2.43
C TYR A 75 -9.95 -6.33 -3.35
N ASN A 76 -8.83 -6.89 -2.91
CA ASN A 76 -8.14 -7.97 -3.59
C ASN A 76 -8.42 -9.28 -2.86
N HIS A 77 -8.95 -10.26 -3.58
CA HIS A 77 -9.14 -11.61 -3.07
C HIS A 77 -8.01 -12.50 -3.57
N TRP A 78 -7.16 -12.96 -2.66
CA TRP A 78 -6.00 -13.81 -2.95
C TRP A 78 -6.23 -15.22 -2.42
N THR A 79 -5.83 -16.22 -3.20
CA THR A 79 -5.87 -17.63 -2.82
C THR A 79 -4.45 -18.19 -2.78
N PHE A 80 -4.03 -18.71 -1.62
CA PHE A 80 -2.74 -19.39 -1.43
C PHE A 80 -2.98 -20.83 -0.98
N GLY A 81 -3.12 -21.74 -1.94
CA GLY A 81 -3.57 -23.11 -1.65
C GLY A 81 -4.93 -23.07 -0.98
N ASP A 82 -5.00 -23.52 0.28
CA ASP A 82 -6.24 -23.60 1.06
C ASP A 82 -6.58 -22.30 1.82
N LEU A 83 -5.71 -21.28 1.77
CA LEU A 83 -5.90 -20.00 2.44
C LEU A 83 -6.57 -18.98 1.51
N ASN A 84 -7.65 -18.37 1.99
CA ASN A 84 -8.31 -17.24 1.33
C ASN A 84 -7.99 -15.95 2.09
N LEU A 85 -7.41 -14.98 1.40
CA LEU A 85 -7.04 -13.67 1.96
C LEU A 85 -7.87 -12.59 1.28
N LEU A 86 -8.58 -11.79 2.07
CA LEU A 86 -9.22 -10.57 1.61
C LEU A 86 -8.38 -9.37 2.02
N ILE A 87 -7.79 -8.68 1.05
CA ILE A 87 -6.90 -7.55 1.27
C ILE A 87 -7.60 -6.28 0.80
N ARG A 88 -7.82 -5.35 1.73
CA ARG A 88 -8.26 -4.00 1.40
C ARG A 88 -7.04 -3.08 1.26
N ASN A 89 -6.84 -2.49 0.10
CA ASN A 89 -5.78 -1.51 -0.16
C ASN A 89 -6.35 -0.21 -0.72
N GLN A 90 -5.58 0.87 -0.59
CA GLN A 90 -5.90 2.17 -1.17
C GLN A 90 -4.77 2.54 -2.13
N SER A 91 -5.08 2.86 -3.38
CA SER A 91 -4.09 3.40 -4.31
C SER A 91 -3.83 4.88 -4.00
N ASP A 92 -2.71 5.45 -4.39
CA ASP A 92 -2.51 6.90 -4.20
C ASP A 92 -3.17 7.71 -5.33
N GLY A 93 -3.25 7.14 -6.54
CA GLY A 93 -3.97 7.74 -7.67
C GLY A 93 -3.80 6.95 -8.95
N ASP A 94 -4.32 7.50 -10.05
CA ASP A 94 -4.20 6.95 -11.40
C ASP A 94 -3.08 7.64 -12.19
N VAL A 95 -2.36 6.86 -13.01
CA VAL A 95 -1.33 7.39 -13.90
C VAL A 95 -2.00 7.96 -15.14
N PHE A 96 -1.85 9.27 -15.36
CA PHE A 96 -2.38 9.95 -16.54
C PHE A 96 -1.87 9.30 -17.83
N ASN A 97 -2.76 9.15 -18.82
CA ASN A 97 -2.49 8.54 -20.14
C ASN A 97 -2.03 7.08 -20.12
N VAL A 98 -2.20 6.35 -19.02
CA VAL A 98 -1.98 4.89 -18.99
C VAL A 98 -3.25 4.24 -18.44
N ALA A 99 -4.03 3.64 -19.32
CA ALA A 99 -5.30 3.01 -18.96
C ALA A 99 -5.12 2.02 -17.81
N ASP A 100 -6.02 2.11 -16.82
CA ASP A 100 -6.12 1.25 -15.65
C ASP A 100 -4.84 1.11 -14.81
N LYS A 101 -3.89 2.04 -14.96
CA LYS A 101 -2.63 1.98 -14.22
C LYS A 101 -2.71 2.81 -12.95
N LYS A 102 -2.80 2.11 -11.82
CA LYS A 102 -2.71 2.70 -10.49
C LYS A 102 -1.27 3.06 -10.14
N ALA A 103 -1.10 4.07 -9.29
CA ALA A 103 0.17 4.53 -8.76
C ALA A 103 0.20 4.44 -7.22
N SER A 104 1.36 4.07 -6.71
CA SER A 104 1.74 4.21 -5.30
C SER A 104 2.83 5.27 -5.20
N LEU A 105 2.62 6.29 -4.38
CA LEU A 105 3.53 7.43 -4.19
C LEU A 105 4.28 7.27 -2.87
N VAL A 106 5.61 7.32 -2.92
CA VAL A 106 6.46 7.19 -1.74
C VAL A 106 7.61 8.20 -1.79
N SER A 107 7.95 8.81 -0.66
CA SER A 107 9.18 9.58 -0.54
C SER A 107 10.34 8.71 -0.06
N LYS A 108 11.56 9.02 -0.50
CA LYS A 108 12.81 8.52 0.06
C LYS A 108 13.65 9.69 0.54
N LEU A 109 14.03 9.65 1.82
CA LEU A 109 14.73 10.75 2.47
C LEU A 109 16.24 10.61 2.27
N GLU A 110 16.84 11.62 1.66
CA GLU A 110 18.28 11.77 1.49
C GLU A 110 18.78 12.84 2.46
N TYR A 111 19.57 12.42 3.45
CA TYR A 111 20.27 13.33 4.37
C TYR A 111 21.70 13.62 3.92
N GLN A 112 22.21 12.87 2.93
CA GLN A 112 23.54 13.02 2.37
C GLN A 112 23.44 13.00 0.84
N ILE A 113 23.65 14.16 0.22
CA ILE A 113 23.58 14.32 -1.25
C ILE A 113 25.00 14.34 -1.78
N ILE A 114 25.71 13.24 -1.57
CA ILE A 114 27.02 13.05 -2.17
C ILE A 114 26.82 11.95 -3.22
N GLU A 115 27.15 12.26 -4.47
CA GLU A 115 27.07 11.31 -5.57
C GLU A 115 27.86 10.03 -5.22
N GLY A 116 27.23 8.86 -5.41
CA GLY A 116 27.79 7.56 -4.99
C GLY A 116 27.65 7.23 -3.50
N ARG A 117 27.09 8.13 -2.67
CA ARG A 117 26.73 7.87 -1.26
C ARG A 117 25.25 8.13 -0.97
N GLU A 118 24.42 8.15 -2.02
CA GLU A 118 22.97 8.18 -1.89
C GLU A 118 22.50 7.02 -1.00
N GLU A 119 21.43 7.22 -0.25
CA GLU A 119 20.97 6.19 0.66
C GLU A 119 20.47 4.97 -0.13
N SER A 120 21.11 3.82 0.06
CA SER A 120 20.73 2.58 -0.62
C SER A 120 19.32 2.14 -0.20
N THR A 121 18.59 1.50 -1.11
CA THR A 121 17.29 0.89 -0.79
C THR A 121 17.50 -0.37 0.02
N THR A 122 17.07 -0.33 1.29
CA THR A 122 17.19 -1.47 2.20
C THR A 122 16.31 -2.64 1.73
N GLY A 123 16.61 -3.85 2.19
CA GLY A 123 15.78 -5.03 1.88
C GLY A 123 14.33 -4.86 2.34
N ALA A 124 14.10 -4.26 3.51
CA ALA A 124 12.76 -4.00 4.04
C ALA A 124 11.99 -2.96 3.19
N GLU A 125 12.66 -1.87 2.79
CA GLU A 125 12.06 -0.87 1.88
C GLU A 125 11.67 -1.49 0.54
N ARG A 126 12.56 -2.34 0.01
CA ARG A 126 12.33 -3.06 -1.25
C ARG A 126 11.13 -3.99 -1.17
N ALA A 127 11.07 -4.82 -0.13
CA ALA A 127 9.96 -5.74 0.11
C ALA A 127 8.63 -4.98 0.29
N MET A 128 8.63 -3.86 1.02
CA MET A 128 7.44 -3.04 1.20
C MET A 128 6.98 -2.39 -0.11
N ASN A 129 7.92 -1.89 -0.91
CA ASN A 129 7.63 -1.32 -2.23
C ASN A 129 7.09 -2.38 -3.20
N TRP A 130 7.64 -3.59 -3.13
CA TRP A 130 7.14 -4.72 -3.89
C TRP A 130 5.72 -5.09 -3.49
N LEU A 131 5.44 -5.22 -2.18
CA LEU A 131 4.09 -5.50 -1.67
C LEU A 131 3.07 -4.44 -2.11
N ARG A 132 3.42 -3.14 -2.06
CA ARG A 132 2.56 -2.06 -2.57
C ARG A 132 2.22 -2.24 -4.04
N SER A 133 3.22 -2.55 -4.86
CA SER A 133 3.02 -2.81 -6.29
C SER A 133 2.15 -4.04 -6.52
N TYR A 134 2.46 -5.14 -5.84
CA TYR A 134 1.83 -6.44 -6.05
C TYR A 134 0.37 -6.46 -5.57
N ILE A 135 0.09 -5.97 -4.36
CA ILE A 135 -1.27 -5.84 -3.82
C ILE A 135 -2.10 -4.88 -4.68
N GLY A 136 -1.51 -3.80 -5.18
CA GLY A 136 -2.19 -2.83 -6.04
C GLY A 136 -2.40 -3.26 -7.49
N GLY A 137 -2.37 -4.56 -7.81
CA GLY A 137 -2.57 -5.05 -9.18
C GLY A 137 -1.44 -4.63 -10.14
N HIS A 138 -0.19 -4.79 -9.71
CA HIS A 138 1.00 -4.28 -10.41
C HIS A 138 1.01 -2.75 -10.54
N SER A 139 0.64 -2.04 -9.47
CA SER A 139 0.69 -0.58 -9.44
C SER A 139 2.12 -0.06 -9.70
N MET A 140 2.22 1.07 -10.39
CA MET A 140 3.50 1.76 -10.60
C MET A 140 3.93 2.43 -9.29
N LEU A 141 5.17 2.20 -8.86
CA LEU A 141 5.73 2.95 -7.74
C LEU A 141 6.38 4.22 -8.28
N ILE A 142 5.98 5.37 -7.75
CA ILE A 142 6.61 6.66 -8.02
C ILE A 142 7.30 7.10 -6.73
N GLU A 143 8.63 7.12 -6.77
CA GLU A 143 9.48 7.45 -5.63
C GLU A 143 10.07 8.85 -5.80
N GLY A 144 9.74 9.76 -4.88
CA GLY A 144 10.37 11.07 -4.79
C GLY A 144 11.58 11.04 -3.84
N ARG A 145 12.79 11.25 -4.35
CA ARG A 145 14.00 11.39 -3.52
C ARG A 145 14.12 12.82 -3.04
N ILE A 146 14.11 13.01 -1.73
CA ILE A 146 13.98 14.32 -1.09
C ILE A 146 15.22 14.61 -0.28
N ASP A 147 15.83 15.73 -0.60
CA ASP A 147 16.82 16.40 0.24
C ASP A 147 16.13 16.97 1.48
N VAL A 148 16.34 16.32 2.62
CA VAL A 148 15.73 16.77 3.88
C VAL A 148 16.40 18.04 4.40
N VAL A 149 17.68 18.24 4.11
CA VAL A 149 18.45 19.38 4.62
C VAL A 149 18.00 20.68 3.94
N ASN A 150 17.80 20.64 2.62
CA ASN A 150 17.37 21.80 1.85
C ASN A 150 15.88 21.79 1.46
N ASN A 151 15.09 20.86 2.00
CA ASN A 151 13.64 20.73 1.75
C ASN A 151 13.28 20.64 0.25
N ARG A 152 14.04 19.88 -0.54
CA ARG A 152 13.90 19.88 -1.99
C ARG A 152 13.73 18.49 -2.57
N LEU A 153 12.80 18.34 -3.51
CA LEU A 153 12.72 17.16 -4.35
C LEU A 153 13.92 17.14 -5.30
N ILE A 154 14.78 16.14 -5.16
CA ILE A 154 15.99 15.97 -5.98
C ILE A 154 15.63 15.28 -7.29
N ARG A 155 14.88 14.16 -7.20
CA ARG A 155 14.58 13.29 -8.34
C ARG A 155 13.28 12.54 -8.12
N VAL A 156 12.56 12.27 -9.20
CA VAL A 156 11.44 11.33 -9.24
C VAL A 156 11.85 10.08 -10.01
N VAL A 157 11.67 8.91 -9.41
CA VAL A 157 11.96 7.61 -10.02
C VAL A 157 10.66 6.84 -10.18
N LYS A 158 10.39 6.36 -11.39
CA LYS A 158 9.25 5.47 -11.67
C LYS A 158 9.79 4.05 -11.71
N LYS A 159 9.18 3.15 -10.94
CA LYS A 159 9.58 1.75 -10.83
C LYS A 159 8.36 0.86 -11.07
N GLN A 160 8.51 -0.11 -11.94
CA GLN A 160 7.61 -1.26 -12.02
C GLN A 160 8.09 -2.37 -11.08
N MET A 161 7.26 -3.40 -10.92
CA MET A 161 7.55 -4.51 -10.02
C MET A 161 8.92 -5.17 -10.27
N LEU A 162 9.29 -5.33 -11.55
CA LEU A 162 10.59 -5.86 -11.96
C LEU A 162 11.74 -4.94 -11.55
N ASP A 163 11.59 -3.63 -11.73
CA ASP A 163 12.60 -2.63 -11.35
C ASP A 163 12.81 -2.56 -9.84
N ILE A 164 11.75 -2.81 -9.05
CA ILE A 164 11.82 -2.78 -7.58
C ILE A 164 12.71 -3.90 -7.07
N MET A 165 12.58 -5.10 -7.64
CA MET A 165 13.26 -6.29 -7.13
C MET A 165 14.62 -6.52 -7.78
N GLY A 166 14.78 -6.07 -9.04
CA GLY A 166 16.02 -6.18 -9.81
C GLY A 166 16.55 -7.61 -9.82
N ASP A 167 17.87 -7.77 -9.72
CA ASP A 167 18.53 -9.08 -9.71
C ASP A 167 18.24 -9.93 -8.47
N HIS A 168 17.53 -9.39 -7.47
CA HIS A 168 17.20 -10.09 -6.23
C HIS A 168 15.78 -10.68 -6.25
N TRP A 169 15.13 -10.72 -7.41
CA TRP A 169 13.78 -11.24 -7.56
C TRP A 169 13.73 -12.76 -7.31
N ARG A 170 13.12 -13.18 -6.19
CA ARG A 170 12.92 -14.61 -5.86
C ARG A 170 11.47 -14.90 -5.46
N PRO A 171 10.49 -14.57 -6.32
CA PRO A 171 9.07 -14.48 -5.96
C PRO A 171 8.50 -15.76 -5.37
N ILE A 172 9.05 -16.91 -5.74
CA ILE A 172 8.68 -18.22 -5.20
C ILE A 172 9.08 -18.31 -3.72
N GLU A 173 10.33 -17.97 -3.38
CA GLU A 173 10.82 -18.01 -2.00
C GLU A 173 10.04 -17.03 -1.11
N GLU A 174 9.77 -15.82 -1.60
CA GLU A 174 8.99 -14.82 -0.83
C GLU A 174 7.52 -15.23 -0.67
N SER A 175 6.90 -15.81 -1.71
CA SER A 175 5.51 -16.28 -1.64
C SER A 175 5.36 -17.49 -0.72
N GLU A 176 6.32 -18.41 -0.71
CA GLU A 176 6.34 -19.55 0.22
C GLU A 176 6.51 -19.10 1.67
N MET A 177 7.35 -18.10 1.92
CA MET A 177 7.49 -17.51 3.26
C MET A 177 6.17 -16.89 3.74
N LEU A 178 5.46 -16.15 2.87
CA LEU A 178 4.14 -15.60 3.18
C LEU A 178 3.13 -16.73 3.46
N ARG A 179 3.08 -17.75 2.60
CA ARG A 179 2.20 -18.91 2.76
C ARG A 179 2.44 -19.62 4.09
N HIS A 180 3.70 -19.89 4.43
CA HIS A 180 4.08 -20.53 5.69
C HIS A 180 3.65 -19.68 6.90
N THR A 181 3.91 -18.37 6.85
CA THR A 181 3.55 -17.43 7.91
C THR A 181 2.03 -17.37 8.13
N PHE A 182 1.24 -17.20 7.07
CA PHE A 182 -0.22 -17.16 7.18
C PHE A 182 -0.81 -18.51 7.61
N SER A 183 -0.24 -19.63 7.14
CA SER A 183 -0.65 -20.96 7.56
C SER A 183 -0.43 -21.17 9.07
N HIS A 184 0.69 -20.67 9.59
CA HIS A 184 0.98 -20.74 11.03
C HIS A 184 0.03 -19.86 11.86
N LEU A 185 -0.34 -18.67 11.35
CA LEU A 185 -1.25 -17.75 12.04
C LEU A 185 -2.72 -18.20 12.00
N HIS A 186 -3.12 -18.95 10.98
CA HIS A 186 -4.49 -19.45 10.84
C HIS A 186 -4.77 -20.70 11.70
N ARG A 187 -3.75 -21.52 11.99
CA ARG A 187 -3.83 -22.67 12.92
C ARG A 187 -4.31 -22.24 14.30
#